data_AF-A0A9E6BH38-F1
#
_entry.id   AF-A0A9E6BH38-F1
#
_cell.length_a   1.000
_cell.length_b   1.000
_cell.length_c   1.000
_cell.angle_alpha   90.00
_cell.angle_beta   90.00
_cell.angle_gamma   90.00
#
_symmetry.space_group_name_H-M   'P 1'
#
loop_
_entity.id
_entity.type
_entity.pdbx_description
1 polymer ?
#
loop_
_entity_poly.entity_id
_entity_poly.type
_entity_poly.pdbx_seq_one_letter_code
_entity_poly.pdbx_strand_id
1 'polypeptide(L)'
;SLIYMFAMQNHVNFHREDGKGYEFIADQVILLDKLNHQVAARLSSCFNQWKKYDDKRKSLMKKELERILSIKTLSKNVYEIVSRALE
;
A
#
# COMPACT_ATOMS: atom_id res chain seq x y z
N SER A 1 2.88 -7.32 -15.27
CA SER A 1 2.93 -7.60 -13.82
C SER A 1 4.28 -7.25 -13.20
N LEU A 2 4.76 -6.00 -13.32
CA LEU A 2 6.07 -5.60 -12.77
C LEU A 2 5.94 -4.98 -11.37
N ILE A 3 5.00 -4.04 -11.19
CA ILE A 3 4.75 -3.35 -9.91
C ILE A 3 4.34 -4.34 -8.81
N TYR A 4 3.46 -5.28 -9.13
CA TYR A 4 3.05 -6.33 -8.20
C TYR A 4 4.22 -7.25 -7.80
N MET A 5 5.09 -7.59 -8.76
CA MET A 5 6.28 -8.41 -8.49
C MET A 5 7.31 -7.67 -7.65
N PHE A 6 7.44 -6.35 -7.80
CA PHE A 6 8.29 -5.52 -6.93
C PHE A 6 7.80 -5.57 -5.48
N ALA A 7 6.50 -5.37 -5.23
CA ALA A 7 5.94 -5.40 -3.88
C ALA A 7 6.01 -6.80 -3.23
N MET A 8 5.85 -7.86 -4.03
CA MET A 8 5.73 -9.24 -3.51
C MET A 8 7.02 -10.07 -3.55
N GLN A 9 7.95 -9.81 -4.48
CA GLN A 9 9.18 -10.59 -4.62
C GLN A 9 10.44 -9.81 -4.26
N ASN A 10 10.36 -8.48 -4.13
CA ASN A 10 11.50 -7.66 -3.72
C ASN A 10 11.30 -7.08 -2.30
N HIS A 11 11.22 -7.97 -1.31
CA HIS A 11 11.03 -7.59 0.10
C HIS A 11 12.08 -6.59 0.61
N VAL A 12 13.33 -6.69 0.14
CA VAL A 12 14.42 -5.80 0.57
C VAL A 12 14.17 -4.36 0.12
N ASN A 13 13.79 -4.15 -1.14
CA ASN A 13 13.54 -2.80 -1.66
C ASN A 13 12.14 -2.28 -1.32
N PHE A 14 11.16 -3.16 -1.11
CA PHE A 14 9.85 -2.76 -0.62
C PHE A 14 9.92 -2.31 0.85
N HIS A 15 10.59 -3.09 1.72
CA HIS A 15 10.76 -2.77 3.14
C HIS A 15 12.04 -1.98 3.46
N ARG A 16 12.47 -1.17 2.51
CA ARG A 16 13.65 -0.34 2.66
C ARG A 16 13.45 0.66 3.80
N GLU A 17 14.50 0.87 4.58
CA GLU A 17 14.42 1.61 5.86
C GLU A 17 14.03 3.09 5.72
N ASP A 18 14.14 3.63 4.52
CA ASP A 18 13.77 4.99 4.16
C ASP A 18 12.30 5.14 3.74
N GLY A 19 11.56 4.03 3.61
CA GLY A 19 10.13 4.03 3.31
C GLY A 19 9.77 4.32 1.85
N LYS A 20 10.75 4.55 0.96
CA LYS A 20 10.49 4.86 -0.46
C LYS A 20 9.76 3.74 -1.21
N GLY A 21 9.97 2.48 -0.80
CA GLY A 21 9.23 1.34 -1.35
C GLY A 21 7.73 1.42 -1.04
N TYR A 22 7.37 1.89 0.16
CA TYR A 22 5.98 2.09 0.58
C TYR A 22 5.35 3.27 -0.16
N GLU A 23 6.06 4.40 -0.23
CA GLU A 23 5.64 5.59 -0.97
C GLU A 23 5.34 5.27 -2.43
N PHE A 24 6.26 4.57 -3.10
CA PHE A 24 6.10 4.17 -4.49
C PHE A 24 4.85 3.32 -4.70
N ILE A 25 4.61 2.31 -3.86
CA ILE A 25 3.42 1.46 -3.99
C ILE A 25 2.14 2.24 -3.66
N ALA A 26 2.16 3.15 -2.69
CA ALA A 26 1.02 4.00 -2.37
C ALA A 26 0.65 4.90 -3.56
N ASP A 27 1.63 5.52 -4.20
CA ASP A 27 1.41 6.30 -5.43
C ASP A 27 0.83 5.45 -6.56
N GLN A 28 1.34 4.23 -6.74
CA GLN A 28 0.77 3.32 -7.73
C GLN A 28 -0.66 2.90 -7.40
N VAL A 29 -1.00 2.67 -6.12
CA VAL A 29 -2.37 2.37 -5.70
C VAL A 29 -3.30 3.53 -6.04
N ILE A 30 -2.92 4.77 -5.72
CA ILE A 30 -3.75 5.96 -5.99
C ILE A 30 -3.93 6.19 -7.49
N LEU A 31 -2.87 6.00 -8.28
CA LEU A 31 -2.94 6.13 -9.74
C LEU A 31 -3.80 5.03 -10.36
N LEU A 32 -3.58 3.78 -9.95
CA LEU A 32 -4.27 2.61 -10.49
C LEU A 32 -5.72 2.56 -10.04
N ASP A 33 -6.09 3.11 -8.89
CA ASP A 33 -7.48 3.14 -8.44
C ASP A 33 -8.39 3.85 -9.45
N LYS A 34 -7.89 4.93 -10.05
CA LYS A 34 -8.58 5.69 -11.10
C LYS A 34 -8.73 4.93 -12.42
N LEU A 35 -7.81 4.02 -12.72
CA LEU A 35 -7.77 3.29 -13.99
C LEU A 35 -8.42 1.89 -13.87
N ASN A 36 -8.12 1.20 -12.78
CA ASN A 36 -8.57 -0.15 -12.47
C ASN A 36 -8.48 -0.44 -10.96
N HIS A 37 -9.57 -0.16 -10.26
CA HIS A 37 -9.74 -0.40 -8.84
C HIS A 37 -9.47 -1.86 -8.39
N GLN A 38 -9.62 -2.86 -9.26
CA GLN A 38 -9.34 -4.27 -8.90
C GLN A 38 -7.84 -4.51 -8.73
N VAL A 39 -7.02 -3.89 -9.60
CA VAL A 39 -5.56 -4.00 -9.51
C VAL A 39 -5.04 -3.21 -8.31
N ALA A 40 -5.61 -2.02 -8.07
CA ALA A 40 -5.27 -1.20 -6.90
C ALA A 40 -5.61 -1.92 -5.58
N ALA A 41 -6.76 -2.58 -5.50
CA ALA A 41 -7.15 -3.41 -4.36
C ALA A 41 -6.15 -4.53 -4.10
N ARG A 42 -5.73 -5.25 -5.15
CA ARG A 42 -4.74 -6.32 -5.03
C ARG A 42 -3.37 -5.81 -4.57
N LEU A 43 -2.94 -4.64 -5.03
CA LEU A 43 -1.70 -4.00 -4.58
C LEU A 43 -1.80 -3.54 -3.12
N SER A 44 -2.94 -3.00 -2.72
CA SER A 44 -3.19 -2.55 -1.33
C SER A 44 -3.04 -3.70 -0.34
N SER A 45 -3.43 -4.92 -0.72
CA SER A 45 -3.22 -6.13 0.10
C SER A 45 -1.76 -6.43 0.43
N CYS A 46 -0.78 -5.88 -0.30
CA CYS A 46 0.64 -6.01 0.04
C CYS A 46 0.97 -5.36 1.38
N PHE A 47 0.18 -4.36 1.79
CA PHE A 47 0.35 -3.71 3.08
C PHE A 47 -0.30 -4.49 4.24
N ASN A 48 -1.16 -5.50 4.01
CA ASN A 48 -1.91 -6.17 5.08
C ASN A 48 -1.04 -6.79 6.19
N GLN A 49 0.22 -7.14 5.89
CA GLN A 49 1.13 -7.72 6.87
C GLN A 49 1.96 -6.68 7.65
N TRP A 50 1.71 -5.38 7.48
CA TRP A 50 2.49 -4.30 8.07
C TRP A 50 2.64 -4.40 9.59
N LYS A 51 1.62 -4.90 10.31
CA LYS A 51 1.64 -5.10 11.77
C LYS A 51 2.72 -6.07 12.27
N LYS A 52 3.30 -6.91 11.39
CA LYS A 52 4.35 -7.89 11.73
C LYS A 52 5.78 -7.32 11.71
N TYR A 53 5.98 -6.13 11.16
CA TYR A 53 7.32 -5.53 11.00
C TYR A 53 7.75 -4.78 12.26
N ASP A 54 8.97 -4.24 12.29
CA ASP A 54 9.45 -3.37 13.37
C ASP A 54 8.68 -2.03 13.42
N ASP A 55 8.79 -1.34 14.56
CA ASP A 55 8.01 -0.13 14.84
C ASP A 55 8.24 1.01 13.83
N LYS A 56 9.49 1.16 13.36
CA LYS A 56 9.85 2.15 12.33
C LYS A 56 9.15 1.84 11.01
N ARG A 57 9.22 0.60 10.54
CA ARG A 57 8.51 0.16 9.31
C ARG A 57 7.00 0.25 9.46
N LYS A 58 6.45 -0.11 10.62
CA LYS A 58 5.02 0.04 10.92
C LYS A 58 4.57 1.49 10.76
N SER A 59 5.30 2.43 11.37
CA SER A 59 5.00 3.86 11.28
C SER A 59 4.98 4.36 9.83
N LEU A 60 5.99 3.96 9.03
CA LEU A 60 6.08 4.33 7.62
C LEU A 60 4.94 3.74 6.79
N MET A 61 4.62 2.45 6.95
CA MET A 61 3.52 1.81 6.22
C MET A 61 2.16 2.39 6.63
N LYS A 62 1.96 2.64 7.93
CA LYS A 62 0.74 3.25 8.46
C LYS A 62 0.51 4.64 7.85
N LYS A 63 1.54 5.47 7.80
CA LYS A 63 1.49 6.80 7.18
C LYS A 63 1.00 6.72 5.73
N GLU A 64 1.52 5.76 4.95
CA GLU A 64 1.12 5.60 3.56
C GLU A 64 -0.30 5.04 3.41
N LEU A 65 -0.75 4.15 4.31
CA LEU A 65 -2.14 3.67 4.35
C LEU A 65 -3.12 4.80 4.68
N GLU A 66 -2.80 5.65 5.65
CA GLU A 66 -3.60 6.84 6.01
C GLU A 66 -3.64 7.86 4.87
N ARG A 67 -2.53 8.00 4.12
CA ARG A 67 -2.46 8.83 2.91
C ARG A 67 -3.40 8.30 1.82
N ILE A 68 -3.45 6.99 1.59
CA ILE A 68 -4.36 6.38 0.60
C ILE A 68 -5.82 6.63 1.01
N LEU A 69 -6.18 6.44 2.29
CA LEU A 69 -7.54 6.69 2.77
C LEU A 69 -7.97 8.16 2.70
N SER A 70 -7.02 9.10 2.76
CA SER A 70 -7.33 10.53 2.63
C SER A 70 -7.77 10.92 1.22
N ILE A 71 -7.67 10.02 0.23
CA ILE A 71 -8.12 10.27 -1.14
C ILE A 71 -9.65 10.23 -1.22
N LYS A 72 -10.27 11.40 -1.45
CA LYS A 72 -11.74 11.54 -1.53
C LYS A 72 -12.40 10.73 -2.65
N THR A 73 -11.67 10.44 -3.73
CA THR A 73 -12.18 9.70 -4.89
C THR A 73 -11.82 8.22 -4.86
N LEU A 74 -11.42 7.70 -3.70
CA LEU A 74 -10.98 6.31 -3.56
C LEU A 74 -12.13 5.34 -3.82
N SER A 75 -11.86 4.30 -4.59
CA SER A 75 -12.83 3.22 -4.81
C SER A 75 -13.17 2.52 -3.49
N LYS A 76 -14.43 2.10 -3.37
CA LYS A 76 -14.94 1.35 -2.22
C LYS A 76 -14.10 0.11 -1.91
N ASN A 77 -13.67 -0.63 -2.93
CA ASN A 77 -12.87 -1.85 -2.73
C ASN A 77 -11.51 -1.55 -2.08
N VAL A 78 -10.84 -0.46 -2.51
CA VAL A 78 -9.55 -0.07 -1.94
C VAL A 78 -9.74 0.48 -0.54
N TYR A 79 -10.76 1.32 -0.35
CA TYR A 79 -11.13 1.85 0.97
C TYR A 79 -11.35 0.73 2.00
N GLU A 80 -12.15 -0.29 1.66
CA GLU A 80 -12.43 -1.42 2.58
C GLU A 80 -11.16 -2.18 2.95
N ILE A 81 -10.27 -2.45 1.99
CA ILE A 81 -9.00 -3.17 2.24
C ILE A 81 -8.09 -2.35 3.14
N VAL A 82 -7.90 -1.05 2.83
CA VAL A 82 -6.99 -0.19 3.57
C VAL A 82 -7.53 0.13 4.97
N SER A 83 -8.84 0.39 5.10
CA SER A 83 -9.49 0.60 6.40
C SER A 83 -9.32 -0.64 7.29
N ARG A 84 -9.61 -1.83 6.75
CA ARG A 84 -9.46 -3.09 7.49
C ARG A 84 -8.01 -3.41 7.85
N ALA A 85 -7.04 -2.93 7.07
CA ALA A 85 -5.64 -3.08 7.40
C ALA A 85 -5.22 -2.18 8.58
N LEU A 86 -5.85 -1.01 8.75
CA LEU A 86 -5.57 -0.07 9.84
C LEU A 86 -6.31 -0.39 11.13
N GLU A 87 -7.47 -1.03 11.06
CA GLU A 87 -8.15 -1.69 12.19
C GLU A 87 -7.27 -2.81 12.77
#